data_AF-A0A6P1BNS1-F1
#
_entry.id   AF-A0A6P1BNS1-F1
#
_cell.length_a   1.000
_cell.length_b   1.000
_cell.length_c   1.000
_cell.angle_alpha   90.00
_cell.angle_beta   90.00
_cell.angle_gamma   90.00
#
_symmetry.space_group_name_H-M   'P 1'
#
loop_
_entity.id
_entity.type
_entity.pdbx_description
1 polymer ?
#
loop_
_entity_poly.entity_id
_entity_poly.type
_entity_poly.pdbx_seq_one_letter_code
_entity_poly.pdbx_strand_id
1 'polypeptide(L)'
;MSTAIRAIFAASALLLAAATTALAASEADYKTAYAAAEAANKEAGLLRNQWTTTASTLSAAKKAGEAGDFDTAVAQAKEAEALAKASIFQATSEKERWKDMEVR
;
A
#
# COMPACT_ATOMS: atom_id res chain seq x y z
N MET A 1 17.28 25.34 -41.65
CA MET A 1 16.90 24.94 -40.27
C MET A 1 17.55 23.59 -39.98
N SER A 2 18.54 23.59 -39.10
CA SER A 2 19.42 22.44 -38.85
C SER A 2 18.59 21.23 -38.38
N THR A 3 18.90 20.05 -38.93
CA THR A 3 18.27 18.74 -38.63
C THR A 3 18.21 18.46 -37.13
N ALA A 4 19.14 19.03 -36.35
CA ALA A 4 19.16 19.00 -34.89
C ALA A 4 17.91 19.63 -34.23
N ILE A 5 17.37 20.71 -34.79
CA ILE A 5 16.19 21.40 -34.24
C ILE A 5 14.94 20.53 -34.45
N ARG A 6 14.83 19.84 -35.59
CA ARG A 6 13.71 18.93 -35.86
C ARG A 6 13.70 17.70 -34.95
N ALA A 7 14.87 17.18 -34.61
CA ALA A 7 15.01 16.03 -33.69
C ALA A 7 14.61 16.39 -32.25
N ILE A 8 14.92 17.62 -31.80
CA ILE A 8 14.55 18.10 -30.46
C ILE A 8 13.03 18.26 -30.35
N PHE A 9 12.36 18.84 -31.36
CA PHE A 9 10.89 18.95 -31.37
C PHE A 9 10.18 17.59 -31.42
N ALA A 10 10.75 16.60 -32.13
CA ALA A 10 10.19 15.25 -32.18
C ALA A 10 10.33 14.49 -30.85
N ALA A 11 11.44 14.69 -30.11
CA ALA A 11 11.65 14.07 -28.80
C ALA A 11 10.73 14.67 -27.72
N SER A 12 10.42 15.97 -27.78
CA SER A 12 9.50 16.63 -26.85
C SER A 12 8.04 16.17 -26.99
N ALA A 13 7.61 15.77 -28.19
CA ALA A 13 6.26 15.27 -28.42
C ALA A 13 6.02 13.87 -27.84
N LEU A 14 7.06 13.04 -27.73
CA LEU A 14 6.96 11.68 -27.18
C LEU A 14 6.87 11.67 -25.65
N LEU A 15 7.44 12.68 -24.97
CA LEU A 15 7.37 12.83 -23.51
C LEU A 15 5.97 13.22 -23.00
N LEU A 16 5.16 13.88 -23.84
CA LEU A 16 3.78 14.26 -23.49
C LEU A 16 2.79 13.09 -23.58
N ALA A 17 3.13 12.01 -24.30
CA ALA A 17 2.28 10.82 -24.43
C ALA A 17 2.35 9.86 -23.23
N ALA A 18 3.29 10.07 -22.31
CA ALA A 18 3.43 9.30 -21.07
C ALA A 18 2.76 9.97 -19.87
N ALA A 19 1.91 10.98 -20.09
CA ALA A 19 1.03 11.51 -19.06
C ALA A 19 0.01 10.41 -18.69
N THR A 20 0.41 9.55 -17.75
CA THR A 20 -0.46 8.60 -17.09
C THR A 20 -1.55 9.41 -16.41
N THR A 21 -2.75 9.41 -17.00
CA THR A 21 -3.94 9.93 -16.34
C THR A 21 -4.14 9.09 -15.09
N ALA A 22 -3.80 9.64 -13.93
CA ALA A 22 -4.13 9.03 -12.66
C ALA A 22 -5.66 9.00 -12.54
N LEU A 23 -6.24 7.81 -12.73
CA LEU A 23 -7.66 7.61 -12.51
C LEU A 23 -7.91 7.61 -11.00
N ALA A 24 -8.93 8.35 -10.56
CA ALA A 24 -9.40 8.30 -9.19
C ALA A 24 -9.80 6.86 -8.84
N ALA A 25 -9.48 6.43 -7.62
CA ALA A 25 -9.86 5.13 -7.12
C ALA A 25 -11.39 4.97 -7.12
N SER A 26 -11.84 3.78 -7.48
CA SER A 26 -13.25 3.40 -7.42
C SER A 26 -13.61 2.80 -6.07
N GLU A 27 -14.92 2.69 -5.80
CA GLU A 27 -15.43 1.95 -4.63
C GLU A 27 -14.96 0.48 -4.66
N ALA A 28 -14.84 -0.12 -5.84
CA ALA A 28 -14.36 -1.49 -6.01
C ALA A 28 -12.87 -1.62 -5.62
N ASP A 29 -12.05 -0.62 -5.97
CA ASP A 29 -10.64 -0.57 -5.58
C ASP A 29 -10.52 -0.48 -4.05
N TYR A 30 -11.31 0.39 -3.42
CA TYR A 30 -11.38 0.50 -1.97
C TYR A 30 -11.79 -0.82 -1.32
N LYS A 31 -12.90 -1.45 -1.75
CA LYS A 31 -13.37 -2.72 -1.17
C LYS A 31 -12.32 -3.82 -1.26
N THR A 32 -11.61 -3.89 -2.38
CA THR A 32 -10.53 -4.85 -2.61
C THR A 32 -9.35 -4.59 -1.66
N ALA A 33 -8.87 -3.34 -1.59
CA ALA A 33 -7.76 -2.97 -0.71
C ALA A 33 -8.12 -3.16 0.77
N TYR A 34 -9.32 -2.77 1.18
CA TYR A 34 -9.79 -2.90 2.55
C TYR A 34 -9.92 -4.38 2.97
N ALA A 35 -10.43 -5.25 2.11
CA ALA A 35 -10.51 -6.68 2.38
C ALA A 35 -9.12 -7.32 2.57
N ALA A 36 -8.14 -6.93 1.75
CA ALA A 36 -6.76 -7.39 1.90
C ALA A 36 -6.14 -6.94 3.24
N ALA A 37 -6.33 -5.66 3.60
CA ALA A 37 -5.88 -5.11 4.86
C ALA A 37 -6.55 -5.77 6.08
N GLU A 38 -7.86 -6.04 6.01
CA GLU A 38 -8.60 -6.72 7.07
C GLU A 38 -8.12 -8.17 7.25
N ALA A 39 -7.87 -8.89 6.15
CA ALA A 39 -7.34 -10.25 6.18
C ALA A 39 -5.95 -10.29 6.83
N ALA A 40 -5.03 -9.43 6.40
CA ALA A 40 -3.69 -9.34 6.99
C ALA A 40 -3.76 -8.95 8.47
N ASN A 41 -4.63 -8.00 8.85
CA ASN A 41 -4.79 -7.62 10.25
C ASN A 41 -5.38 -8.77 11.09
N LYS A 42 -6.29 -9.59 10.56
CA LYS A 42 -6.78 -10.80 11.25
C LYS A 42 -5.67 -11.81 11.46
N GLU A 43 -4.83 -12.05 10.46
CA GLU A 43 -3.67 -12.95 10.57
C GLU A 43 -2.68 -12.46 11.65
N ALA A 44 -2.37 -11.17 11.69
CA ALA A 44 -1.60 -10.57 12.76
C ALA A 44 -2.22 -10.82 14.15
N GLY A 45 -3.56 -10.80 14.24
CA GLY A 45 -4.32 -11.15 15.45
C GLY A 45 -4.16 -12.60 15.87
N LEU A 46 -4.13 -13.55 14.92
CA LEU A 46 -3.86 -14.97 15.19
C LEU A 46 -2.46 -15.18 15.77
N LEU A 47 -1.50 -14.34 15.38
CA LEU A 47 -0.15 -14.31 15.93
C LEU A 47 -0.03 -13.53 17.24
N ARG A 48 -1.13 -12.96 17.74
CA ARG A 48 -1.19 -12.08 18.92
C ARG A 48 -0.29 -10.85 18.81
N ASN A 49 0.03 -10.42 17.59
CA ASN A 49 0.85 -9.24 17.31
C ASN A 49 0.08 -8.22 16.46
N GLN A 50 -1.18 -7.99 16.84
CA GLN A 50 -2.04 -7.01 16.20
C GLN A 50 -1.71 -5.62 16.76
N TRP A 51 -1.16 -4.75 15.93
CA TRP A 51 -0.79 -3.40 16.35
C TRP A 51 -2.01 -2.48 16.39
N THR A 52 -2.07 -1.62 17.42
CA THR A 52 -3.14 -0.63 17.58
C THR A 52 -3.16 0.38 16.45
N THR A 53 -1.99 0.76 15.93
CA THR A 53 -1.87 1.66 14.77
C THR A 53 -2.54 1.06 13.54
N THR A 54 -2.32 -0.22 13.24
CA THR A 54 -2.98 -0.92 12.11
C THR A 54 -4.50 -0.86 12.22
N ALA A 55 -5.05 -1.11 13.40
CA ALA A 55 -6.48 -1.02 13.65
C ALA A 55 -7.02 0.42 13.47
N SER A 56 -6.25 1.42 13.92
CA SER A 56 -6.61 2.83 13.74
C SER A 56 -6.61 3.24 12.26
N THR A 57 -5.64 2.78 11.48
CA THR A 57 -5.54 3.06 10.05
C THR A 57 -6.64 2.35 9.26
N LEU A 58 -7.00 1.11 9.61
CA LEU A 58 -8.19 0.44 9.07
C LEU A 58 -9.48 1.22 9.37
N SER A 59 -9.64 1.73 10.59
CA SER A 59 -10.81 2.54 10.94
C SER A 59 -10.86 3.84 10.13
N ALA A 60 -9.72 4.48 9.89
CA ALA A 60 -9.63 5.66 9.03
C ALA A 60 -10.03 5.31 7.59
N ALA A 61 -9.48 4.21 7.05
CA ALA A 61 -9.80 3.73 5.70
C ALA A 61 -11.31 3.49 5.53
N LYS A 62 -11.94 2.89 6.54
CA LYS A 62 -13.39 2.66 6.57
C LYS A 62 -14.18 3.97 6.50
N LYS A 63 -13.80 4.96 7.32
CA LYS A 63 -14.45 6.27 7.34
C LYS A 63 -14.32 7.01 6.02
N ALA A 64 -13.14 6.97 5.39
CA ALA A 64 -12.92 7.55 4.08
C ALA A 64 -13.78 6.86 3.01
N GLY A 65 -13.85 5.52 3.03
CA GLY A 65 -14.70 4.75 2.12
C GLY A 65 -16.19 5.03 2.31
N GLU A 66 -16.66 5.18 3.56
CA GLU A 66 -18.03 5.59 3.89
C GLU A 66 -18.36 7.01 3.41
N ALA A 67 -17.35 7.90 3.38
CA ALA A 67 -17.48 9.26 2.86
C ALA A 67 -17.36 9.36 1.32
N GLY A 68 -17.06 8.26 0.63
CA GLY A 68 -16.81 8.23 -0.81
C GLY A 68 -15.44 8.79 -1.23
N ASP A 69 -14.55 9.07 -0.28
CA ASP A 69 -13.16 9.46 -0.54
C ASP A 69 -12.31 8.21 -0.80
N PHE A 70 -12.52 7.60 -1.96
CA PHE A 70 -11.92 6.31 -2.30
C PHE A 70 -10.40 6.39 -2.50
N ASP A 71 -9.85 7.53 -2.89
CA ASP A 71 -8.40 7.72 -2.99
C ASP A 71 -7.75 7.62 -1.60
N THR A 72 -8.27 8.36 -0.63
CA THR A 72 -7.81 8.28 0.76
C THR A 72 -8.08 6.90 1.34
N ALA A 73 -9.24 6.30 1.06
CA ALA A 73 -9.61 4.99 1.57
C ALA A 73 -8.67 3.88 1.07
N VAL A 74 -8.31 3.90 -0.21
CA VAL A 74 -7.34 2.95 -0.79
C VAL A 74 -5.95 3.18 -0.21
N ALA A 75 -5.51 4.43 -0.07
CA ALA A 75 -4.20 4.75 0.50
C ALA A 75 -4.07 4.22 1.93
N GLN A 76 -5.07 4.51 2.78
CA GLN A 76 -5.08 4.07 4.17
C GLN A 76 -5.24 2.55 4.30
N ALA A 77 -6.05 1.91 3.44
CA ALA A 77 -6.15 0.45 3.43
C ALA A 77 -4.80 -0.21 3.12
N LYS A 78 -4.08 0.29 2.10
CA LYS A 78 -2.74 -0.22 1.75
C LYS A 78 -1.71 0.01 2.84
N GLU A 79 -1.76 1.17 3.51
CA GLU A 79 -0.90 1.44 4.67
C GLU A 79 -1.19 0.45 5.80
N ALA A 80 -2.46 0.22 6.13
CA ALA A 80 -2.82 -0.75 7.16
C ALA A 80 -2.39 -2.19 6.79
N GLU A 81 -2.51 -2.58 5.52
CA GLU A 81 -2.00 -3.87 5.04
C GLU A 81 -0.48 -3.99 5.25
N ALA A 82 0.29 -2.94 4.92
CA ALA A 82 1.73 -2.93 5.11
C ALA A 82 2.12 -3.03 6.59
N LEU A 83 1.43 -2.31 7.47
CA LEU A 83 1.63 -2.39 8.92
C LEU A 83 1.31 -3.78 9.47
N ALA A 84 0.21 -4.40 9.03
CA ALA A 84 -0.15 -5.77 9.42
C ALA A 84 0.92 -6.78 8.97
N LYS A 85 1.42 -6.67 7.74
CA LYS A 85 2.49 -7.55 7.25
C LYS A 85 3.80 -7.36 8.01
N ALA A 86 4.14 -6.11 8.37
CA ALA A 86 5.30 -5.83 9.21
C ALA A 86 5.16 -6.47 10.60
N SER A 87 3.97 -6.41 11.20
CA SER A 87 3.74 -7.04 12.50
C SER A 87 3.77 -8.57 12.44
N ILE A 88 3.23 -9.17 11.37
CA ILE A 88 3.37 -10.60 11.11
C ILE A 88 4.85 -10.98 11.01
N PHE A 89 5.63 -10.26 10.20
CA PHE A 89 7.06 -10.51 10.03
C PHE A 89 7.83 -10.39 11.36
N GLN A 90 7.51 -9.40 12.18
CA GLN A 90 8.11 -9.28 13.50
C GLN A 90 7.79 -10.50 14.38
N ALA A 91 6.52 -10.91 14.43
CA ALA A 91 6.09 -12.03 15.26
C ALA A 91 6.71 -13.37 14.80
N THR A 92 6.93 -13.56 13.51
CA THR A 92 7.56 -14.77 12.97
C THR A 92 9.07 -14.75 13.17
N SER A 93 9.75 -13.65 12.87
CA SER A 93 11.20 -13.53 13.08
C SER A 93 11.61 -13.65 14.55
N GLU A 94 10.79 -13.14 15.47
CA GLU A 94 10.98 -13.31 16.92
C GLU A 94 10.94 -14.77 17.37
N LYS A 95 10.11 -15.60 16.73
CA LYS A 95 10.04 -17.05 17.03
C LYS A 95 11.27 -17.82 16.56
N GLU A 96 12.07 -17.26 15.66
CA GLU A 96 13.27 -17.92 15.13
C GLU A 96 14.57 -17.33 15.67
N ARG A 97 14.51 -16.11 16.24
CA ARG A 97 15.69 -15.38 16.76
C ARG A 97 16.53 -16.16 17.78
N TRP A 98 15.97 -17.11 18.52
CA TRP A 98 16.72 -17.93 19.46
C TRP A 98 17.72 -18.87 18.77
N LYS A 99 17.45 -19.31 17.53
CA LYS A 99 18.35 -20.18 16.75
C LYS A 99 19.65 -19.47 16.38
N ASP A 100 19.56 -18.19 16.02
CA ASP A 100 20.74 -17.36 15.71
C ASP A 100 21.58 -17.03 16.95
N MET A 101 20.98 -17.09 18.15
CA MET A 101 21.69 -16.86 19.42
C MET A 101 22.51 -18.08 19.86
N GLU A 102 22.16 -19.30 19.43
CA GLU A 102 22.88 -20.54 19.77
C GLU A 102 24.14 -20.78 18.93
N VAL A 103 24.27 -20.11 17.77
CA VAL A 103 25.42 -20.27 16.85
C VAL A 103 26.60 -19.34 17.21
N ARG A 104 26.58 -18.71 18.39
CA ARG A 104 27.61 -17.76 18.85
C ARG A 104 28.56 -18.35 19.89
#